data_AF-A0A7L4XWK2-F1
#
_entry.id   AF-A0A7L4XWK2-F1
#
_cell.length_a   1.000
_cell.length_b   1.000
_cell.length_c   1.000
_cell.angle_alpha   90.00
_cell.angle_beta   90.00
_cell.angle_gamma   90.00
#
_symmetry.space_group_name_H-M   'P 1'
#
loop_
_entity.id
_entity.type
_entity.pdbx_description
1 polymer ?
#
loop_
_entity_poly.entity_id
_entity_poly.type
_entity_poly.pdbx_seq_one_letter_code
_entity_poly.pdbx_strand_id
1 'polypeptide(L)' 'MSGELHTRSLPLSDGSEARTAVRSSEMGLTDEELLERYPAVRALAERWVAAEWEAGR' A
#
# COMPACT_ATOMS: atom_id res chain seq x y z
N MET A 1 -5.03 -21.52 -11.05
CA MET A 1 -3.74 -20.96 -10.60
C MET A 1 -3.92 -20.49 -9.17
N SER A 2 -3.52 -21.29 -8.19
CA SER A 2 -3.49 -20.85 -6.79
C SER A 2 -2.25 -19.98 -6.63
N GLY A 3 -2.43 -18.66 -6.70
CA GLY A 3 -1.35 -17.72 -6.44
C GLY A 3 -0.92 -17.89 -4.99
N GLU A 4 0.33 -18.30 -4.79
CA GLU A 4 0.94 -18.37 -3.46
C GLU A 4 0.81 -17.00 -2.77
N LEU A 5 0.41 -17.01 -1.50
CA LEU A 5 0.18 -15.80 -0.72
C LEU A 5 1.40 -15.57 0.16
N HIS A 6 1.96 -14.38 0.07
CA HIS A 6 3.04 -13.90 0.92
C HIS A 6 2.50 -12.86 1.90
N THR A 7 2.98 -12.93 3.14
CA THR A 7 2.62 -11.92 4.15
C THR A 7 3.60 -10.76 4.07
N ARG A 8 3.10 -9.54 3.81
CA ARG A 8 3.85 -8.30 4.01
C ARG A 8 3.51 -7.72 5.39
N SER A 9 4.54 -7.34 6.13
CA SER A 9 4.41 -6.73 7.45
C SER A 9 4.92 -5.28 7.37
N LEU A 10 4.13 -4.35 7.90
CA LEU A 10 4.52 -2.95 8.07
C LEU A 10 4.55 -2.65 9.58
N PRO A 11 5.72 -2.31 10.16
CA PRO A 11 5.78 -1.86 11.54
C PRO A 11 5.10 -0.49 11.68
N LEU A 12 4.25 -0.36 12.68
CA LEU A 12 3.54 0.87 13.01
C LEU A 12 4.24 1.58 14.19
N SER A 13 4.01 2.89 14.31
CA SER A 13 4.66 3.74 15.31
C SER A 13 4.33 3.40 16.76
N ASP A 14 3.24 2.68 17.00
CA ASP A 14 2.83 2.17 18.32
C ASP A 14 3.49 0.82 18.68
N GLY A 15 4.41 0.34 17.83
CA GLY A 15 5.09 -0.95 17.99
C GLY A 15 4.27 -2.15 17.54
N SER A 16 3.06 -1.94 17.02
CA SER A 16 2.27 -3.00 16.40
C SER A 16 2.70 -3.26 14.95
N GLU A 17 2.28 -4.38 14.38
CA GLU A 17 2.55 -4.73 12.98
C GLU A 17 1.24 -4.85 12.21
N ALA A 18 1.10 -4.09 11.13
CA ALA A 18 0.07 -4.32 10.13
C ALA A 18 0.53 -5.42 9.18
N ARG A 19 -0.24 -6.53 9.11
CA ARG A 19 0.06 -7.66 8.24
C ARG A 19 -0.98 -7.76 7.13
N THR A 20 -0.53 -7.93 5.89
CA THR A 20 -1.41 -8.11 4.75
C THR A 20 -0.92 -9.26 3.86
N ALA A 21 -1.85 -10.08 3.40
CA ALA A 21 -1.56 -11.15 2.45
C ALA A 21 -1.57 -10.57 1.03
N VAL A 22 -0.46 -10.74 0.31
CA VAL A 22 -0.24 -10.27 -1.05
C VAL A 22 0.10 -11.47 -1.91
N ARG A 23 -0.39 -11.54 -3.14
CA ARG A 23 -0.03 -12.66 -4.03
C ARG A 23 1.43 -12.53 -4.45
N SER A 24 2.14 -13.65 -4.62
CA SER A 24 3.54 -13.65 -5.11
C SER A 24 3.67 -12.89 -6.44
N SER A 25 2.65 -12.99 -7.30
CA SER A 25 2.58 -12.28 -8.58
C SER A 25 2.55 -10.75 -8.42
N GLU A 26 2.17 -10.25 -7.26
CA GLU A 26 2.09 -8.81 -6.96
C GLU A 26 3.38 -8.29 -6.32
N MET A 27 4.33 -9.18 -5.98
CA MET A 27 5.59 -8.82 -5.34
C MET A 27 6.63 -8.24 -6.32
N GLY A 28 6.47 -8.52 -7.62
CA GLY A 28 7.30 -7.96 -8.69
C GLY A 28 6.71 -6.73 -9.37
N LEU A 29 5.54 -6.25 -8.92
CA LEU A 29 4.91 -5.07 -9.50
C LEU A 29 5.61 -3.80 -9.04
N THR A 30 5.72 -2.84 -9.96
CA THR A 30 6.10 -1.47 -9.65
C THR A 30 5.01 -0.78 -8.82
N ASP A 31 5.37 0.32 -8.16
CA ASP A 31 4.41 1.10 -7.37
C ASP A 31 3.25 1.61 -8.24
N GLU A 32 3.53 1.98 -9.49
CA GLU A 32 2.53 2.49 -10.43
C GLU A 32 1.50 1.40 -10.78
N GLU A 33 1.96 0.19 -11.10
CA GLU A 33 1.11 -0.99 -11.36
C GLU A 33 0.31 -1.41 -10.12
N LEU A 34 0.88 -1.32 -8.92
CA LEU A 34 0.17 -1.57 -7.67
C LEU A 34 -0.95 -0.54 -7.46
N LEU A 35 -0.69 0.74 -7.71
CA LEU A 35 -1.68 1.79 -7.56
C LEU A 35 -2.80 1.70 -8.60
N GLU A 36 -2.52 1.22 -9.82
CA GLU A 36 -3.56 0.93 -10.83
C GLU A 36 -4.47 -0.21 -10.38
N ARG A 37 -3.88 -1.24 -9.76
CA ARG A 37 -4.60 -2.42 -9.27
C ARG A 37 -5.42 -2.14 -8.01
N TYR A 38 -4.99 -1.21 -7.18
CA TYR A 38 -5.65 -0.83 -5.93
C TYR A 38 -6.04 0.66 -5.92
N PRO A 39 -7.10 1.05 -6.65
CA PRO A 39 -7.49 2.46 -6.81
C PRO A 39 -7.88 3.14 -5.49
N ALA A 40 -8.36 2.37 -4.49
CA ALA A 40 -8.64 2.90 -3.16
C ALA A 40 -7.36 3.35 -2.41
N VAL A 41 -6.25 2.63 -2.61
CA VAL A 41 -4.95 2.99 -2.04
C VAL A 41 -4.41 4.25 -2.73
N ARG A 42 -4.55 4.33 -4.06
CA ARG A 42 -4.22 5.54 -4.84
C ARG A 42 -4.98 6.77 -4.33
N ALA A 43 -6.30 6.67 -4.23
CA ALA A 43 -7.13 7.79 -3.76
C ALA A 43 -6.79 8.20 -2.31
N LEU A 44 -6.42 7.25 -1.45
CA LEU A 44 -5.96 7.56 -0.09
C LEU A 44 -4.61 8.29 -0.11
N ALA A 45 -3.65 7.81 -0.90
CA ALA A 45 -2.34 8.43 -1.04
C ALA A 45 -2.45 9.86 -1.59
N GLU A 46 -3.25 10.07 -2.63
CA GLU A 46 -3.54 11.39 -3.20
C GLU A 46 -4.14 12.34 -2.17
N ARG A 47 -5.11 11.87 -1.37
CA ARG A 47 -5.70 12.66 -0.29
C ARG A 47 -4.71 13.02 0.81
N TRP A 48 -3.84 12.08 1.18
CA TRP A 48 -2.79 12.34 2.17
C TRP A 48 -1.78 13.36 1.65
N VAL A 49 -1.31 13.20 0.41
CA VAL A 49 -0.43 14.18 -0.23
C VAL A 49 -1.10 15.55 -0.26
N ALA A 50 -2.35 15.64 -0.72
CA ALA A 50 -3.10 16.89 -0.72
C ALA A 50 -3.22 17.50 0.69
N ALA A 51 -3.53 16.69 1.71
CA ALA A 51 -3.62 17.16 3.10
C ALA A 51 -2.29 17.68 3.65
N GLU A 52 -1.17 17.03 3.34
CA GLU A 52 0.18 17.50 3.73
C GLU A 52 0.55 18.81 3.03
N TRP A 53 0.17 18.97 1.76
CA TRP A 53 0.38 20.22 1.02
C TRP A 53 -0.47 21.38 1.57
N GLU A 54 -1.68 21.11 2.05
CA GLU A 54 -2.56 22.10 2.70
C GLU A 54 -2.15 22.38 4.16
N ALA A 55 -1.58 21.40 4.87
CA ALA A 55 -1.06 21.57 6.23
C ALA A 55 0.31 22.28 6.26
N GLY A 56 1.02 22.29 5.13
CA GLY A 56 2.34 22.88 4.92
C GLY A 56 2.35 24.26 4.25
N ARG A 57 1.21 24.96 4.19
CA ARG A 57 1.16 26.41 3.92
C ARG A 57 0.21 27.13 4.86
#